data_AF-A0A1A7YQY2-F1
#
_entry.id   AF-A0A1A7YQY2-F1
#
_cell.length_a   1.000
_cell.length_b   1.000
_cell.length_c   1.000
_cell.angle_alpha   90.00
_cell.angle_beta   90.00
_cell.angle_gamma   90.00
#
_symmetry.space_group_name_H-M   'P 1'
#
loop_
_entity.id
_entity.type
_entity.pdbx_description
1 polymer ?
#
loop_
_entity_poly.entity_id
_entity_poly.type
_entity_poly.pdbx_seq_one_letter_code
_entity_poly.pdbx_strand_id
1 'polypeptide(L)'
;DLKAKRLKRQELFAKQGLTWQKIIHFCTEHQDKGERQHTNQELKSLLTAAKKIVGSEHGQEAIESAAAFLFEMFHNTDHVGTEESRAIKQMFGPFPSSAAEASCACVTRLLASLDDSRVEDFIRTQKSLHNPQQGSVFGRNITFSYDCYTLDPLDDLQSSGIFDESAKLDFLNFLNNQQSGKKVASEEDAPSCGRSVNFGDGSILQSEVEKYLERGSMISSNPE
;
A
#
# COMPACT_ATOMS: atom_id res chain seq x y z
N ASP A 1 15.82 1.67 8.99
CA ASP A 1 16.00 0.21 8.97
C ASP A 1 14.65 -0.50 9.09
N LEU A 2 14.29 -1.34 8.10
CA LEU A 2 13.05 -2.13 8.07
C LEU A 2 13.11 -3.31 9.05
N LYS A 3 14.30 -3.87 9.28
CA LYS A 3 14.50 -5.03 10.16
C LYS A 3 14.26 -4.65 11.63
N ALA A 4 14.84 -3.54 12.09
CA ALA A 4 14.57 -3.00 13.42
C ALA A 4 13.08 -2.66 13.66
N LYS A 5 12.37 -2.10 12.66
CA LYS A 5 10.93 -1.83 12.78
C LYS A 5 10.11 -3.11 12.94
N ARG A 6 10.46 -4.18 12.23
CA ARG A 6 9.80 -5.50 12.35
C ARG A 6 10.05 -6.12 13.73
N LEU A 7 11.29 -6.12 14.18
CA LEU A 7 11.66 -6.66 15.48
C LEU A 7 10.90 -5.96 16.63
N LYS A 8 10.83 -4.62 16.61
CA LYS A 8 10.08 -3.86 17.62
C LYS A 8 8.58 -4.18 17.60
N ARG A 9 8.00 -4.41 16.42
CA ARG A 9 6.58 -4.79 16.30
C ARG A 9 6.33 -6.20 16.84
N GLN A 10 7.22 -7.14 16.55
CA GLN A 10 7.16 -8.50 17.09
C GLN A 10 7.27 -8.49 18.61
N GLU A 11 8.19 -7.69 19.17
CA GLU A 11 8.38 -7.56 20.62
C GLU A 11 7.14 -6.95 21.30
N LEU A 12 6.54 -5.92 20.71
CA LEU A 12 5.30 -5.33 21.23
C LEU A 12 4.15 -6.34 21.20
N PHE A 13 4.00 -7.09 20.11
CA PHE A 13 2.97 -8.13 20.01
C PHE A 13 3.21 -9.30 20.99
N ALA A 14 4.47 -9.68 21.20
CA ALA A 14 4.83 -10.73 22.16
C ALA A 14 4.50 -10.35 23.61
N LYS A 15 4.67 -9.06 23.95
CA LYS A 15 4.44 -8.54 25.30
C LYS A 15 2.99 -8.09 25.53
N GLN A 16 2.22 -7.86 24.48
CA GLN A 16 0.90 -7.26 24.55
C GLN A 16 -0.04 -8.05 23.62
N GLY A 17 -1.04 -8.75 24.19
CA GLY A 17 -2.09 -9.38 23.37
C GLY A 17 -2.73 -10.65 23.94
N LEU A 18 -3.34 -11.38 23.02
CA LEU A 18 -3.66 -12.79 23.16
C LEU A 18 -2.35 -13.58 23.25
N THR A 19 -2.06 -14.17 24.40
CA THR A 19 -0.85 -14.99 24.57
C THR A 19 -1.14 -16.45 24.23
N TRP A 20 -0.12 -17.16 23.77
CA TRP A 20 -0.22 -18.58 23.47
C TRP A 20 -0.75 -19.42 24.65
N GLN A 21 -0.35 -19.06 25.88
CA GLN A 21 -0.84 -19.71 27.09
C GLN A 21 -2.35 -19.55 27.29
N LYS A 22 -2.92 -18.37 26.97
CA LYS A 22 -4.38 -18.15 27.03
C LYS A 22 -5.12 -18.98 25.98
N ILE A 23 -4.53 -19.13 24.79
CA ILE A 23 -5.10 -19.99 23.73
C ILE A 23 -5.08 -21.45 24.17
N ILE A 24 -3.96 -21.95 24.68
CA ILE A 24 -3.86 -23.33 25.20
C ILE A 24 -4.91 -23.56 26.28
N HIS A 25 -5.03 -22.63 27.24
CA HIS A 25 -6.01 -22.74 28.30
C HIS A 25 -7.43 -22.83 27.74
N PHE A 26 -7.82 -21.88 26.88
CA PHE A 26 -9.12 -21.86 26.23
C PHE A 26 -9.45 -23.16 25.47
N CYS A 27 -8.49 -23.67 24.69
CA CYS A 27 -8.69 -24.89 23.91
C CYS A 27 -8.74 -26.17 24.78
N THR A 28 -8.18 -26.15 25.99
CA THR A 28 -8.09 -27.34 26.85
C THR A 28 -9.10 -27.37 28.00
N GLU A 29 -9.69 -26.23 28.35
CA GLU A 29 -10.56 -26.05 29.52
C GLU A 29 -11.85 -26.88 29.42
N HIS A 30 -12.42 -27.05 28.22
CA HIS A 30 -13.73 -27.69 28.02
C HIS A 30 -13.71 -29.00 27.23
N GLN A 31 -12.54 -29.55 26.94
CA GLN A 31 -12.42 -30.77 26.13
C GLN A 31 -12.26 -32.04 26.96
N ASP A 32 -12.93 -33.08 26.50
CA ASP A 32 -12.79 -34.45 27.00
C ASP A 32 -11.38 -35.01 26.76
N LYS A 33 -10.99 -36.05 27.50
CA LYS A 33 -9.62 -36.60 27.47
C LYS A 33 -9.14 -36.99 26.06
N GLY A 34 -10.04 -37.48 25.20
CA GLY A 34 -9.73 -37.85 23.81
C GLY A 34 -9.52 -36.64 22.90
N GLU A 35 -10.44 -35.67 22.96
CA GLU A 35 -10.36 -34.42 22.18
C GLU A 35 -9.17 -33.57 22.59
N ARG A 36 -8.84 -33.55 23.89
CA ARG A 36 -7.69 -32.82 24.43
C ARG A 36 -6.36 -33.29 23.84
N GLN A 37 -6.21 -34.59 23.56
CA GLN A 37 -5.01 -35.14 22.91
C GLN A 37 -4.92 -34.67 21.45
N HIS A 38 -6.03 -34.73 20.72
CA HIS A 38 -6.12 -34.26 19.34
C HIS A 38 -5.81 -32.76 19.24
N THR A 39 -6.44 -31.94 20.08
CA THR A 39 -6.19 -30.50 20.18
C THR A 39 -4.76 -30.17 20.56
N ASN A 40 -4.16 -30.93 21.48
CA ASN A 40 -2.74 -30.75 21.82
C ASN A 40 -1.83 -31.05 20.62
N GLN A 41 -2.17 -32.05 19.81
CA GLN A 41 -1.45 -32.37 18.59
C GLN A 41 -1.59 -31.26 17.55
N GLU A 42 -2.78 -30.70 17.36
CA GLU A 42 -3.00 -29.58 16.44
C GLU A 42 -2.29 -28.29 16.92
N LEU A 43 -2.30 -27.99 18.22
CA LEU A 43 -1.53 -26.88 18.81
C LEU A 43 -0.01 -27.04 18.60
N LYS A 44 0.51 -28.27 18.69
CA LYS A 44 1.92 -28.58 18.36
C LYS A 44 2.23 -28.42 16.87
N SER A 45 1.30 -28.83 16.01
CA SER A 45 1.42 -28.63 14.56
C SER A 45 1.45 -27.15 14.20
N LEU A 46 0.60 -26.34 14.85
CA LEU A 46 0.57 -24.89 14.68
C LEU A 46 1.89 -24.23 15.15
N LEU A 47 2.43 -24.64 16.30
CA LEU A 47 3.75 -24.15 16.76
C LEU A 47 4.87 -24.50 15.78
N THR A 48 4.82 -25.70 15.20
CA THR A 48 5.81 -26.14 14.20
C THR A 48 5.72 -25.30 12.93
N ALA A 49 4.51 -24.96 12.49
CA ALA A 49 4.29 -24.07 11.36
C ALA A 49 4.73 -22.62 11.65
N ALA A 50 4.41 -22.09 12.83
CA ALA A 50 4.87 -20.79 13.29
C ALA A 50 6.41 -20.73 13.35
N LYS A 51 7.07 -21.79 13.82
CA LYS A 51 8.53 -21.91 13.82
C LYS A 51 9.12 -21.84 12.41
N LYS A 52 8.46 -22.39 11.40
CA LYS A 52 8.88 -22.28 9.99
C LYS A 52 8.72 -20.88 9.42
N ILE A 53 7.74 -20.10 9.91
CA ILE A 53 7.48 -18.72 9.48
C ILE A 53 8.47 -17.75 10.12
N VAL A 54 8.69 -17.87 11.42
CA VAL A 54 9.59 -16.97 12.18
C VAL A 54 11.06 -17.38 12.00
N GLY A 55 11.33 -18.68 11.84
CA GLY A 55 12.68 -19.25 11.78
C GLY A 55 13.17 -19.75 13.14
N SER A 56 13.98 -20.81 13.12
CA SER A 56 14.53 -21.48 14.32
C SER A 56 15.53 -20.65 15.12
N GLU A 57 16.02 -19.56 14.54
CA GLU A 57 16.98 -18.63 15.15
C GLU A 57 16.36 -17.79 16.28
N HIS A 58 15.02 -17.73 16.33
CA HIS A 58 14.29 -16.93 17.31
C HIS A 58 13.95 -17.75 18.56
N GLY A 59 13.89 -17.08 19.72
CA GLY A 59 13.54 -17.71 21.00
C GLY A 59 12.13 -18.30 21.01
N GLN A 60 11.88 -19.24 21.91
CA GLN A 60 10.60 -19.92 22.07
C GLN A 60 9.42 -18.95 22.25
N GLU A 61 9.62 -17.86 22.99
CA GLU A 61 8.60 -16.81 23.19
C GLU A 61 8.16 -16.16 21.86
N ALA A 62 9.08 -15.95 20.92
CA ALA A 62 8.76 -15.37 19.62
C ALA A 62 7.95 -16.34 18.74
N ILE A 63 8.26 -17.64 18.83
CA ILE A 63 7.52 -18.70 18.14
C ILE A 63 6.10 -18.80 18.70
N GLU A 64 5.95 -18.79 20.03
CA GLU A 64 4.64 -18.80 20.70
C GLU A 64 3.81 -17.57 20.36
N SER A 65 4.44 -16.39 20.34
CA SER A 65 3.79 -15.14 19.93
C SER A 65 3.32 -15.19 18.48
N ALA A 66 4.11 -15.78 17.59
CA ALA A 66 3.71 -15.96 16.21
C ALA A 66 2.58 -16.98 16.06
N ALA A 67 2.59 -18.07 16.82
CA ALA A 67 1.48 -19.03 16.83
C ALA A 67 0.18 -18.37 17.31
N ALA A 68 0.25 -17.51 18.34
CA ALA A 68 -0.91 -16.74 18.80
C ALA A 68 -1.42 -15.75 17.75
N PHE A 69 -0.52 -15.07 17.04
CA PHE A 69 -0.88 -14.19 15.93
C PHE A 69 -1.55 -14.95 14.78
N LEU A 70 -1.05 -16.12 14.40
CA LEU A 70 -1.62 -16.94 13.34
C LEU A 70 -3.01 -17.47 13.74
N PHE A 71 -3.20 -17.84 15.01
CA PHE A 71 -4.51 -18.21 15.54
C PHE A 71 -5.51 -17.04 15.45
N GLU A 72 -5.10 -15.85 15.91
CA GLU A 72 -5.94 -14.64 15.80
C GLU A 72 -6.19 -14.22 14.35
N MET A 73 -5.31 -14.55 13.42
CA MET A 73 -5.54 -14.26 12.01
C MET A 73 -6.55 -15.23 11.40
N PHE A 74 -6.33 -16.53 11.59
CA PHE A 74 -7.10 -17.56 10.90
C PHE A 74 -8.44 -17.93 11.57
N HIS A 75 -8.77 -17.35 12.71
CA HIS A 75 -10.04 -17.66 13.40
C HIS A 75 -11.31 -17.40 12.56
N ASN A 76 -11.27 -16.45 11.63
CA ASN A 76 -12.41 -16.01 10.82
C ASN A 76 -12.23 -16.32 9.32
N THR A 77 -11.24 -17.14 8.97
CA THR A 77 -10.88 -17.39 7.56
C THR A 77 -10.55 -18.86 7.34
N ASP A 78 -11.22 -19.47 6.37
CA ASP A 78 -11.02 -20.89 6.03
C ASP A 78 -9.79 -21.13 5.13
N HIS A 79 -9.20 -20.08 4.57
CA HIS A 79 -8.08 -20.17 3.63
C HIS A 79 -7.11 -19.00 3.76
N VAL A 80 -5.88 -19.20 3.26
CA VAL A 80 -4.84 -18.17 3.21
C VAL A 80 -5.00 -17.35 1.94
N GLY A 81 -5.55 -16.15 2.04
CA GLY A 81 -5.66 -15.20 0.95
C GLY A 81 -4.46 -14.24 0.84
N THR A 82 -4.65 -13.19 0.04
CA THR A 82 -3.64 -12.15 -0.19
C THR A 82 -3.48 -11.24 1.02
N GLU A 83 -4.54 -10.99 1.77
CA GLU A 83 -4.55 -10.12 2.95
C GLU A 83 -3.79 -10.76 4.12
N GLU A 84 -4.07 -12.03 4.39
CA GLU A 84 -3.41 -12.86 5.40
C GLU A 84 -1.93 -13.00 5.08
N SER A 85 -1.62 -13.35 3.82
CA SER A 85 -0.23 -13.43 3.34
C SER A 85 0.50 -12.10 3.49
N ARG A 86 -0.16 -10.97 3.21
CA ARG A 86 0.42 -9.64 3.38
C ARG A 86 0.66 -9.32 4.85
N ALA A 87 -0.28 -9.66 5.74
CA ALA A 87 -0.16 -9.44 7.18
C ALA A 87 1.02 -10.26 7.77
N ILE A 88 1.11 -11.55 7.44
CA ILE A 88 2.23 -12.41 7.86
C ILE A 88 3.55 -11.85 7.32
N LYS A 89 3.59 -11.45 6.05
CA LYS A 89 4.80 -10.86 5.44
C LYS A 89 5.21 -9.55 6.09
N GLN A 90 4.25 -8.75 6.55
CA GLN A 90 4.51 -7.50 7.24
C GLN A 90 5.05 -7.72 8.65
N MET A 91 4.58 -8.78 9.34
CA MET A 91 4.98 -9.13 10.71
C MET A 91 6.30 -9.88 10.78
N PHE A 92 6.48 -10.92 9.95
CA PHE A 92 7.62 -11.83 10.04
C PHE A 92 8.59 -11.73 8.87
N GLY A 93 8.19 -11.07 7.78
CA GLY A 93 8.97 -11.02 6.54
C GLY A 93 8.62 -12.16 5.58
N PRO A 94 9.46 -12.43 4.57
CA PRO A 94 9.23 -13.53 3.64
C PRO A 94 9.08 -14.86 4.38
N PHE A 95 8.05 -15.62 4.05
CA PHE A 95 7.73 -16.90 4.67
C PHE A 95 7.30 -17.91 3.58
N PRO A 96 7.41 -19.22 3.84
CA PRO A 96 6.92 -20.24 2.91
C PRO A 96 5.40 -20.35 2.97
N SER A 97 4.71 -20.24 1.82
CA SER A 97 3.24 -20.33 1.73
C SER A 97 2.69 -21.62 2.35
N SER A 98 3.41 -22.74 2.20
CA SER A 98 3.05 -24.03 2.79
C SER A 98 2.94 -24.00 4.32
N ALA A 99 3.73 -23.15 5.01
CA ALA A 99 3.62 -23.01 6.46
C ALA A 99 2.40 -22.18 6.87
N ALA A 100 2.00 -21.19 6.07
CA ALA A 100 0.77 -20.44 6.31
C ALA A 100 -0.46 -21.32 6.08
N GLU A 101 -0.49 -22.09 5.00
CA GLU A 101 -1.59 -23.04 4.71
C GLU A 101 -1.69 -24.12 5.79
N ALA A 102 -0.56 -24.67 6.24
CA ALA A 102 -0.55 -25.60 7.35
C ALA A 102 -1.08 -24.97 8.64
N SER A 103 -0.73 -23.71 8.92
CA SER A 103 -1.23 -22.97 10.09
C SER A 103 -2.74 -22.77 10.01
N CYS A 104 -3.25 -22.34 8.86
CA CYS A 104 -4.69 -22.19 8.59
C CYS A 104 -5.42 -23.51 8.81
N ALA A 105 -4.93 -24.60 8.19
CA ALA A 105 -5.58 -25.91 8.33
C ALA A 105 -5.58 -26.42 9.78
N CYS A 106 -4.53 -26.15 10.57
CA CYS A 106 -4.51 -26.48 11.99
C CYS A 106 -5.54 -25.66 12.78
N VAL A 107 -5.64 -24.35 12.51
CA VAL A 107 -6.63 -23.48 13.17
C VAL A 107 -8.05 -23.91 12.83
N THR A 108 -8.36 -24.17 11.55
CA THR A 108 -9.68 -24.68 11.15
C THR A 108 -10.02 -26.01 11.83
N ARG A 109 -9.05 -26.94 11.95
CA ARG A 109 -9.27 -28.22 12.68
C ARG A 109 -9.44 -28.02 14.18
N LEU A 110 -8.73 -27.07 14.78
CA LEU A 110 -8.93 -26.69 16.18
C LEU A 110 -10.34 -26.16 16.37
N LEU A 111 -10.75 -25.18 15.56
CA LEU A 111 -12.03 -24.49 15.68
C LEU A 111 -13.22 -25.38 15.33
N ALA A 112 -13.09 -26.35 14.44
CA ALA A 112 -14.15 -27.32 14.14
C ALA A 112 -14.62 -28.13 15.37
N SER A 113 -13.77 -28.25 16.40
CA SER A 113 -14.12 -28.90 17.67
C SER A 113 -14.62 -27.93 18.74
N LEU A 114 -14.55 -26.62 18.48
CA LEU A 114 -15.04 -25.56 19.36
C LEU A 114 -16.30 -24.92 18.76
N ASP A 115 -17.06 -24.23 19.61
CA ASP A 115 -18.20 -23.43 19.16
C ASP A 115 -17.68 -22.06 18.69
N ASP A 116 -17.94 -21.70 17.43
CA ASP A 116 -17.51 -20.46 16.79
C ASP A 116 -17.87 -19.22 17.61
N SER A 117 -19.04 -19.24 18.26
CA SER A 117 -19.51 -18.11 19.11
C SER A 117 -18.58 -17.85 20.30
N ARG A 118 -18.06 -18.91 20.91
CA ARG A 118 -17.18 -18.83 22.09
C ARG A 118 -15.79 -18.35 21.72
N VAL A 119 -15.31 -18.75 20.55
CA VAL A 119 -14.01 -18.34 20.01
C VAL A 119 -14.04 -16.85 19.70
N GLU A 120 -15.08 -16.37 19.05
CA GLU A 120 -15.27 -14.95 18.75
C GLU A 120 -15.36 -14.09 20.01
N ASP A 121 -16.12 -14.54 21.01
CA ASP A 121 -16.23 -13.82 22.28
C ASP A 121 -14.91 -13.81 23.05
N PHE A 122 -14.13 -14.90 23.00
CA PHE A 122 -12.80 -14.95 23.58
C PHE A 122 -11.84 -13.97 22.90
N ILE A 123 -11.78 -13.96 21.56
CA ILE A 123 -10.93 -13.04 20.80
C ILE A 123 -11.38 -11.58 21.01
N ARG A 124 -12.68 -11.30 21.00
CA ARG A 124 -13.23 -9.97 21.29
C ARG A 124 -12.88 -9.51 22.71
N THR A 125 -13.00 -10.40 23.69
CA THR A 125 -12.63 -10.11 25.08
C THR A 125 -11.15 -9.77 25.17
N GLN A 126 -10.27 -10.56 24.54
CA GLN A 126 -8.84 -10.26 24.53
C GLN A 126 -8.54 -8.95 23.78
N LYS A 127 -9.18 -8.67 22.64
CA LYS A 127 -9.03 -7.38 21.93
C LYS A 127 -9.49 -6.19 22.77
N SER A 128 -10.56 -6.34 23.55
CA SER A 128 -11.07 -5.29 24.44
C SER A 128 -10.14 -5.03 25.63
N LEU A 129 -9.64 -6.10 26.27
CA LEU A 129 -8.66 -6.03 27.36
C LEU A 129 -7.31 -5.50 26.89
N HIS A 130 -6.97 -5.83 25.64
CA HIS A 130 -5.69 -5.53 25.07
C HIS A 130 -5.64 -4.18 24.39
N ASN A 131 -6.74 -3.43 24.22
CA ASN A 131 -6.68 -2.17 23.47
C ASN A 131 -5.67 -1.19 24.13
N PRO A 132 -4.42 -1.06 23.65
CA PRO A 132 -3.43 -0.21 24.28
C PRO A 132 -3.75 1.27 23.97
N GLN A 133 -4.78 1.51 23.14
CA GLN A 133 -5.34 2.83 22.89
C GLN A 133 -6.50 3.20 23.82
N GLN A 134 -6.78 2.37 24.83
CA GLN A 134 -7.55 2.80 26.00
C GLN A 134 -6.67 3.50 27.05
N GLY A 135 -5.38 3.68 26.78
CA GLY A 135 -4.69 4.90 27.20
C GLY A 135 -5.06 5.97 26.19
N SER A 136 -5.79 7.00 26.60
CA SER A 136 -6.23 8.16 25.81
C SER A 136 -5.18 8.60 24.79
N VAL A 137 -5.24 8.08 23.57
CA VAL A 137 -4.39 8.57 22.47
C VAL A 137 -4.83 9.99 22.19
N PHE A 138 -3.86 10.88 22.11
CA PHE A 138 -4.12 12.29 21.83
C PHE A 138 -4.99 12.43 20.58
N GLY A 139 -6.10 13.16 20.71
CA GLY A 139 -7.03 13.39 19.61
C GLY A 139 -8.15 12.36 19.44
N ARG A 140 -8.24 11.30 20.25
CA ARG A 140 -9.34 10.31 20.16
C ARG A 140 -10.74 10.92 20.28
N ASN A 141 -10.88 12.00 21.06
CA ASN A 141 -12.15 12.69 21.30
C ASN A 141 -12.29 13.97 20.45
N ILE A 142 -11.39 14.21 19.50
CA ILE A 142 -11.49 15.33 18.56
C ILE A 142 -12.32 14.85 17.38
N THR A 143 -13.41 15.57 17.08
CA THR A 143 -14.19 15.34 15.87
C THR A 143 -13.32 15.67 14.66
N PHE A 144 -13.02 14.66 13.85
CA PHE A 144 -12.27 14.82 12.60
C PHE A 144 -13.26 14.95 11.45
N SER A 145 -13.15 16.04 10.67
CA SER A 145 -13.82 16.14 9.38
C SER A 145 -12.93 15.55 8.30
N TYR A 146 -13.51 14.74 7.42
CA TYR A 146 -12.86 14.24 6.21
C TYR A 146 -13.20 15.11 4.99
N ASP A 147 -13.79 16.29 5.22
CA ASP A 147 -14.14 17.24 4.17
C ASP A 147 -12.84 17.76 3.57
N CYS A 148 -12.52 17.28 2.37
CA CYS A 148 -11.51 17.85 1.52
C CYS A 148 -12.16 18.96 0.69
N TYR A 149 -11.39 19.97 0.30
CA TYR A 149 -11.84 20.94 -0.69
C TYR A 149 -12.08 20.22 -2.02
N THR A 150 -13.33 19.88 -2.30
CA THR A 150 -13.76 19.51 -3.64
C THR A 150 -13.72 20.77 -4.48
N LEU A 151 -13.07 20.70 -5.64
CA LEU A 151 -13.24 21.74 -6.63
C LEU A 151 -14.73 21.80 -6.98
N ASP A 152 -15.33 22.99 -6.93
CA ASP A 152 -16.66 23.17 -7.48
C ASP A 152 -16.62 22.71 -8.94
N PRO A 153 -17.58 21.88 -9.39
CA PRO A 153 -17.73 21.61 -10.80
C PRO A 153 -17.86 22.97 -11.48
N LEU A 154 -16.83 23.36 -12.23
CA LEU A 154 -16.99 24.44 -13.19
C LEU A 154 -18.14 23.99 -14.07
N ASP A 155 -19.14 24.85 -14.28
CA ASP A 155 -20.06 24.66 -15.41
C ASP A 155 -19.17 24.31 -16.60
N ASP A 156 -19.32 23.09 -17.13
CA ASP A 156 -18.66 22.70 -18.36
C ASP A 156 -18.90 23.87 -19.30
N LEU A 157 -17.82 24.53 -19.72
CA LEU A 157 -17.89 25.58 -20.73
C LEU A 157 -18.76 24.95 -21.81
N GLN A 158 -19.99 25.45 -21.94
CA GLN A 158 -20.88 24.98 -22.98
C GLN A 158 -20.03 25.14 -24.23
N SER A 159 -19.60 24.02 -24.80
CA SER A 159 -19.03 24.00 -26.12
C SER A 159 -20.21 24.47 -26.95
N SER A 160 -20.32 25.80 -27.12
CA SER A 160 -21.43 26.39 -27.81
C SER A 160 -21.36 25.74 -29.16
N GLY A 161 -22.33 24.87 -29.43
CA GLY A 161 -22.50 24.16 -30.68
C GLY A 161 -22.91 25.15 -31.76
N ILE A 162 -22.07 26.15 -31.96
CA ILE A 162 -21.94 26.92 -33.16
C ILE A 162 -20.47 26.77 -33.49
N PHE A 163 -20.19 25.72 -34.27
CA PHE A 163 -19.04 25.74 -35.16
C PHE A 163 -19.30 26.92 -36.11
N ASP A 164 -18.98 28.13 -35.66
CA ASP A 164 -18.81 29.24 -36.56
C ASP A 164 -17.43 29.04 -37.16
N GLU A 165 -17.42 28.47 -38.36
CA GLU A 165 -16.23 28.24 -39.18
C GLU A 165 -15.46 29.55 -39.46
N SER A 166 -16.03 30.72 -39.10
CA SER A 166 -15.38 32.03 -39.19
C SER A 166 -14.66 32.50 -37.92
N ALA A 167 -14.82 31.82 -36.77
CA ALA A 167 -14.14 32.12 -35.51
C ALA A 167 -13.06 31.09 -35.17
N LYS A 168 -12.42 30.51 -36.19
CA LYS A 168 -11.15 29.80 -36.03
C LYS A 168 -10.16 30.82 -35.48
N LEU A 169 -9.95 30.82 -34.17
CA LEU A 169 -8.88 31.54 -33.50
C LEU A 169 -7.64 31.37 -34.36
N ASP A 170 -7.25 32.47 -35.00
CA ASP A 170 -6.28 32.47 -36.08
C ASP A 170 -4.91 32.45 -35.40
N PHE A 171 -4.61 31.32 -34.73
CA PHE A 171 -3.35 31.07 -34.02
C PHE A 171 -2.16 31.22 -34.98
N LEU A 172 -2.39 30.95 -36.27
CA LEU A 172 -1.47 31.25 -37.36
C LEU A 172 -1.16 32.75 -37.44
N ASN A 173 -2.17 33.61 -37.37
CA ASN A 173 -2.00 35.05 -37.44
C ASN A 173 -1.31 35.59 -36.16
N PHE A 174 -1.63 35.06 -34.98
CA PHE A 174 -0.95 35.42 -33.73
C PHE A 174 0.55 35.08 -33.74
N LEU A 175 0.92 33.89 -34.25
CA LEU A 175 2.33 33.48 -34.36
C LEU A 175 3.07 34.19 -35.50
N ASN A 176 2.41 34.46 -36.62
CA ASN A 176 3.01 35.17 -37.75
C ASN A 176 3.28 36.65 -37.44
N ASN A 177 2.46 37.28 -36.59
CA ASN A 177 2.71 38.63 -36.08
C ASN A 177 3.90 38.71 -35.10
N GLN A 178 4.24 37.61 -34.42
CA GLN A 178 5.45 37.53 -33.58
C GLN A 178 6.74 37.36 -34.40
N GLN A 179 6.66 36.69 -35.56
CA GLN A 179 7.82 36.54 -36.47
C GLN A 179 8.04 37.75 -37.38
N SER A 180 6.98 38.45 -37.78
CA SER A 180 7.07 39.62 -38.67
C SER A 180 7.55 40.90 -37.97
N GLY A 181 7.59 40.94 -36.64
CA GLY A 181 8.08 42.07 -35.84
C GLY A 181 9.60 42.31 -35.86
N LYS A 182 10.39 41.48 -36.56
CA LYS A 182 11.84 41.69 -36.74
C LYS A 182 12.21 41.83 -38.21
N LYS A 183 11.89 42.98 -38.80
CA LYS A 183 12.61 43.52 -39.96
C LYS A 183 13.03 44.95 -39.69
N VAL A 184 14.25 45.11 -39.19
CA VAL A 184 15.07 46.28 -39.49
C VAL A 184 16.46 45.77 -39.93
N ALA A 185 16.72 45.97 -41.22
CA ALA A 185 18.00 46.05 -41.93
C ALA A 185 19.02 44.89 -41.85
N SER A 186 19.09 44.07 -42.90
CA SER A 186 20.13 44.18 -43.95
C SER A 186 20.03 43.02 -44.94
N GLU A 187 20.36 43.32 -46.19
CA GLU A 187 20.20 42.52 -47.40
C GLU A 187 21.19 41.34 -47.48
N GLU A 188 20.75 40.20 -48.01
CA GLU A 188 21.30 39.50 -49.20
C GLU A 188 20.76 38.05 -49.32
N ASP A 189 20.21 37.77 -50.51
CA ASP A 189 20.06 36.49 -51.23
C ASP A 189 19.13 35.32 -50.78
N ALA A 190 18.03 35.23 -51.55
CA ALA A 190 17.46 34.02 -52.20
C ALA A 190 16.65 33.00 -51.34
N PRO A 191 15.90 32.06 -51.97
CA PRO A 191 14.48 32.24 -52.23
C PRO A 191 13.57 31.24 -51.50
N SER A 192 12.30 31.65 -51.36
CA SER A 192 11.08 30.87 -51.18
C SER A 192 11.22 29.34 -51.06
N CYS A 193 10.95 28.81 -49.87
CA CYS A 193 10.31 27.51 -49.73
C CYS A 193 9.13 27.66 -48.75
N GLY A 194 7.93 27.76 -49.30
CA GLY A 194 6.69 27.64 -48.56
C GLY A 194 6.62 26.23 -47.98
N ARG A 195 6.95 26.08 -46.70
CA ARG A 195 6.65 24.86 -45.95
C ARG A 195 5.30 25.07 -45.30
N SER A 196 4.27 24.50 -45.92
CA SER A 196 3.00 24.20 -45.24
C SER A 196 3.34 23.44 -43.96
N VAL A 197 3.25 24.11 -42.81
CA VAL A 197 3.49 23.50 -41.51
C VAL A 197 2.22 22.74 -41.17
N ASN A 198 2.21 21.44 -41.49
CA ASN A 198 1.11 20.57 -41.15
C ASN A 198 1.04 20.49 -39.61
N PHE A 199 0.00 21.09 -39.03
CA PHE A 199 -0.20 21.22 -37.59
C PHE A 199 -0.70 19.90 -37.01
N GLY A 200 0.19 18.92 -36.98
CA GLY A 200 -0.07 17.61 -36.38
C GLY A 200 1.19 16.90 -35.91
N ASP A 201 2.36 17.49 -36.17
CA ASP A 201 3.64 16.85 -35.86
C ASP A 201 4.42 17.71 -34.86
N GLY A 202 4.89 17.10 -33.77
CA GLY A 202 5.58 17.72 -32.63
C GLY A 202 6.87 18.47 -32.96
N SER A 203 7.16 18.63 -34.25
CA SER A 203 8.21 19.44 -34.87
C SER A 203 8.35 20.85 -34.32
N ILE A 204 7.26 21.52 -33.90
CA ILE A 204 7.33 22.86 -33.29
C ILE A 204 8.07 22.81 -31.95
N LEU A 205 7.68 21.89 -31.06
CA LEU A 205 8.35 21.72 -29.76
C LEU A 205 9.81 21.29 -29.96
N GLN A 206 10.05 20.42 -30.94
CA GLN A 206 11.39 19.93 -31.27
C GLN A 206 12.31 21.07 -31.73
N SER A 207 11.82 21.95 -32.61
CA SER A 207 12.58 23.11 -33.10
C SER A 207 12.87 24.15 -32.01
N GLU A 208 11.92 24.40 -31.09
CA GLU A 208 12.13 25.33 -29.99
C GLU A 208 13.14 24.76 -28.97
N VAL A 209 13.09 23.46 -28.67
CA VAL A 209 14.08 22.78 -27.81
C VAL A 209 15.47 22.80 -28.44
N GLU A 210 15.58 22.56 -29.74
CA GLU A 210 16.85 22.56 -30.48
C GLU A 210 17.51 23.94 -30.47
N LYS A 211 16.72 25.00 -30.61
CA LYS A 211 17.19 26.39 -30.46
C LYS A 211 17.82 26.68 -29.09
N TYR A 212 17.32 26.09 -28.01
CA TYR A 212 17.92 26.24 -26.68
C TYR A 212 19.17 25.37 -26.49
N LEU A 213 19.26 24.22 -27.18
CA LEU A 213 20.44 23.36 -27.21
C LEU A 213 21.58 23.99 -28.03
N GLU A 214 21.27 24.56 -29.19
CA GLU A 214 22.22 25.26 -30.07
C GLU A 214 22.71 26.57 -29.45
N ARG A 215 21.86 27.26 -28.66
CA ARG A 215 22.24 28.45 -27.89
C ARG A 215 23.02 28.13 -26.62
N GLY A 216 23.79 27.04 -26.62
CA GLY A 216 24.91 26.75 -25.74
C GLY A 216 24.79 27.21 -24.28
N SER A 217 24.44 26.27 -23.40
CA SER A 217 24.89 26.16 -22.00
C SER A 217 25.28 27.47 -21.29
N MET A 218 24.39 28.03 -20.47
CA MET A 218 24.73 29.10 -19.49
C MET A 218 25.53 28.62 -18.27
N ILE A 219 26.29 27.53 -18.38
CA ILE A 219 27.14 27.02 -17.30
C ILE A 219 28.46 26.49 -17.85
N SER A 220 29.33 27.41 -18.27
CA SER A 220 30.78 27.19 -18.22
C SER A 220 31.30 28.12 -17.11
N SER A 221 31.64 27.52 -15.98
CA SER A 221 32.43 28.17 -14.92
C SER A 221 33.74 27.40 -14.85
N ASN A 222 34.80 27.99 -15.39
CA ASN A 222 36.18 27.52 -15.18
C ASN A 222 36.54 27.64 -13.69
N PRO A 223 37.18 26.63 -13.09
CA PRO A 223 37.98 26.83 -11.89
C PRO A 223 39.41 27.24 -12.29
N GLU A 224 39.84 28.40 -11.81
CA GLU A 224 41.26 28.81 -11.69
C GLU A 224 41.84 28.21 -10.40
#